data_AF-A0A8J3J970-F1
#
_entry.id   AF-A0A8J3J970-F1
#
_cell.length_a   1.000
_cell.length_b   1.000
_cell.length_c   1.000
_cell.angle_alpha   90.00
_cell.angle_beta   90.00
_cell.angle_gamma   90.00
#
_symmetry.space_group_name_H-M   'P 1'
#
loop_
_entity.id
_entity.type
_entity.pdbx_description
1 polymer ?
#
loop_
_entity_poly.entity_id
_entity_poly.type
_entity_poly.pdbx_seq_one_letter_code
_entity_poly.pdbx_strand_id
1 'polypeptide(L)'
;MTSTLLVAFGVWSWVIWPRFAVAIWQDDRSWHGGSPTSFLWVHALIVVASVVFGTAIGVLGIRGWWARRPVRGDGAGGPHSR
;
A
#
# COMPACT_ATOMS: atom_id res chain seq x y z
N MET A 1 13.69 10.10 -8.82
CA MET A 1 12.27 10.33 -9.19
C MET A 1 11.37 9.10 -8.96
N THR A 2 11.74 8.18 -8.05
CA THR A 2 11.15 6.83 -7.98
C THR A 2 10.59 6.44 -6.61
N SER A 3 10.35 7.39 -5.70
CA SER A 3 9.69 7.11 -4.40
C SER A 3 8.22 7.55 -4.39
N THR A 4 7.88 8.66 -5.05
CA THR A 4 6.49 9.15 -5.15
C THR A 4 5.60 8.18 -5.91
N LEU A 5 6.14 7.51 -6.93
CA LEU A 5 5.40 6.51 -7.70
C LEU A 5 5.00 5.29 -6.86
N LEU A 6 5.87 4.82 -5.95
CA LEU A 6 5.56 3.69 -5.07
C LEU A 6 4.48 4.06 -4.05
N VAL A 7 4.53 5.27 -3.51
CA VAL A 7 3.51 5.78 -2.58
C VAL A 7 2.17 5.98 -3.31
N ALA A 8 2.18 6.64 -4.46
CA ALA A 8 0.99 6.85 -5.28
C ALA A 8 0.38 5.53 -5.74
N PHE A 9 1.20 4.54 -6.13
CA PHE A 9 0.75 3.21 -6.51
C PHE A 9 0.15 2.43 -5.34
N GLY A 10 0.74 2.54 -4.15
CA GLY A 10 0.22 1.93 -2.93
C GLY A 10 -1.16 2.49 -2.56
N VAL A 11 -1.31 3.83 -2.56
CA VAL A 11 -2.58 4.51 -2.28
C VAL A 11 -3.61 4.21 -3.36
N TRP A 12 -3.24 4.28 -4.64
CA TRP A 12 -4.12 3.96 -5.77
C TRP A 12 -4.64 2.53 -5.71
N SER A 13 -3.75 1.56 -5.45
CA SER A 13 -4.14 0.16 -5.24
C SER A 13 -5.14 0.04 -4.10
N TRP A 14 -4.89 0.72 -2.98
CA TRP A 14 -5.79 0.73 -1.82
C TRP A 14 -7.19 1.29 -2.12
N VAL A 15 -7.32 2.17 -3.11
CA VAL A 15 -8.63 2.70 -3.53
C VAL A 15 -9.33 1.76 -4.52
N ILE A 16 -8.57 1.18 -5.46
CA ILE A 16 -9.11 0.30 -6.51
C ILE A 16 -9.62 -1.03 -5.94
N TRP A 17 -8.83 -1.69 -5.09
CA TRP A 17 -9.11 -3.05 -4.65
C TRP A 17 -10.40 -3.19 -3.82
N PRO A 18 -10.70 -2.32 -2.82
CA PRO A 18 -11.96 -2.39 -2.07
C PRO A 18 -13.17 -2.14 -2.97
N ARG A 19 -13.08 -1.16 -3.88
CA ARG A 19 -14.15 -0.87 -4.83
C ARG A 19 -14.41 -2.06 -5.76
N PHE A 20 -13.34 -2.70 -6.24
CA PHE A 20 -13.45 -3.89 -7.09
C PHE A 20 -14.02 -5.08 -6.31
N ALA A 21 -13.64 -5.26 -5.04
CA ALA A 21 -14.19 -6.31 -4.18
C ALA A 21 -15.71 -6.17 -4.01
N VAL A 22 -16.21 -4.95 -3.80
CA VAL A 22 -17.66 -4.67 -3.73
C VAL A 22 -18.33 -4.98 -5.07
N ALA A 23 -17.71 -4.60 -6.20
CA ALA A 23 -18.26 -4.88 -7.52
C ALA A 23 -18.38 -6.39 -7.78
N ILE A 24 -17.37 -7.18 -7.40
CA ILE A 24 -17.42 -8.65 -7.49
C ILE A 24 -18.51 -9.19 -6.57
N TRP A 25 -18.60 -8.72 -5.32
CA TRP A 25 -19.63 -9.16 -4.38
C TRP A 25 -21.06 -8.93 -4.90
N GLN A 26 -21.27 -7.86 -5.67
CA GLN A 26 -22.56 -7.52 -6.28
C GLN A 26 -22.81 -8.19 -7.63
N ASP A 27 -21.83 -8.87 -8.23
CA ASP A 27 -22.01 -9.57 -9.50
C ASP A 27 -22.78 -10.89 -9.28
N ASP A 28 -23.82 -11.14 -10.07
CA ASP A 28 -24.64 -12.35 -9.98
C ASP A 28 -23.79 -13.64 -10.14
N ARG A 29 -22.67 -13.59 -10.88
CA ARG A 29 -21.77 -14.75 -11.06
C ARG A 29 -21.03 -15.15 -9.78
N SER A 30 -20.98 -14.27 -8.80
CA SER A 30 -20.37 -14.56 -7.49
C SER A 30 -21.23 -15.49 -6.64
N TRP A 31 -22.52 -15.60 -6.96
CA TRP A 31 -23.50 -16.33 -6.18
C TRP A 31 -24.25 -17.34 -7.04
N HIS A 32 -24.36 -18.57 -6.56
CA HIS A 32 -25.20 -19.58 -7.18
C HIS A 32 -26.19 -20.12 -6.15
N GLY A 33 -27.45 -19.73 -6.25
CA GLY A 33 -28.49 -20.12 -5.28
C GLY A 33 -28.16 -19.73 -3.83
N GLY A 34 -27.45 -18.62 -3.64
CA GLY A 34 -26.98 -18.16 -2.33
C GLY A 34 -25.65 -18.78 -1.85
N SER A 35 -25.06 -19.70 -2.61
CA SER A 35 -23.72 -20.24 -2.32
C SER A 35 -22.62 -19.45 -3.06
N PRO A 36 -21.47 -19.19 -2.42
CA PRO A 36 -20.35 -18.51 -3.07
C PRO A 36 -19.72 -19.39 -4.14
N THR A 37 -19.50 -18.83 -5.33
CA THR A 37 -18.92 -19.56 -6.46
C THR A 37 -17.39 -19.53 -6.45
N SER A 38 -16.76 -20.37 -7.28
CA SER A 38 -15.31 -20.30 -7.50
C SER A 38 -14.86 -18.94 -8.05
N PHE A 39 -15.70 -18.27 -8.84
CA PHE A 39 -15.45 -16.91 -9.32
C PHE A 39 -15.25 -15.94 -8.14
N LEU A 40 -16.14 -15.96 -7.14
CA LEU A 40 -15.99 -15.13 -5.95
C LEU A 40 -14.71 -15.46 -5.18
N TRP A 41 -14.41 -16.75 -4.98
CA TRP A 41 -13.24 -17.18 -4.21
C TRP A 41 -11.91 -16.77 -4.85
N VAL A 42 -11.76 -16.97 -6.16
CA VAL A 42 -10.54 -16.59 -6.89
C VAL A 42 -10.35 -15.08 -6.80
N HIS A 43 -11.40 -14.29 -7.04
CA HIS A 43 -11.28 -12.83 -6.98
C HIS A 43 -11.04 -12.34 -5.56
N ALA A 44 -11.69 -12.92 -4.54
CA ALA A 44 -11.46 -12.58 -3.14
C ALA A 44 -9.99 -12.85 -2.75
N LEU A 45 -9.44 -13.99 -3.15
CA LEU A 45 -8.03 -14.32 -2.89
C LEU A 45 -7.08 -13.31 -3.55
N ILE A 46 -7.33 -12.96 -4.82
CA ILE A 46 -6.54 -11.96 -5.55
C ILE A 46 -6.60 -10.59 -4.86
N VAL A 47 -7.82 -10.13 -4.50
CA VAL A 47 -8.02 -8.86 -3.79
C VAL A 47 -7.23 -8.84 -2.49
N VAL A 48 -7.34 -9.88 -1.66
CA VAL A 48 -6.64 -9.97 -0.37
C VAL A 48 -5.13 -9.95 -0.59
N ALA A 49 -4.60 -10.77 -1.50
CA ALA A 49 -3.18 -10.79 -1.81
C ALA A 49 -2.68 -9.41 -2.26
N SER A 50 -3.40 -8.75 -3.16
CA SER A 50 -3.03 -7.42 -3.66
C SER A 50 -3.08 -6.33 -2.59
N VAL A 51 -4.08 -6.35 -1.70
CA VAL A 51 -4.15 -5.41 -0.57
C VAL A 51 -2.98 -5.65 0.39
N VAL A 52 -2.64 -6.90 0.70
CA VAL A 52 -1.48 -7.23 1.56
C VAL A 52 -0.18 -6.74 0.94
N PHE A 53 0.08 -7.04 -0.33
CA PHE A 53 1.29 -6.59 -1.01
C PHE A 53 1.35 -5.06 -1.13
N GLY A 54 0.24 -4.40 -1.50
CA GLY A 54 0.16 -2.95 -1.58
C GLY A 54 0.41 -2.27 -0.22
N THR A 55 -0.14 -2.85 0.85
CA THR A 55 0.08 -2.35 2.23
C THR A 55 1.53 -2.54 2.65
N ALA A 56 2.12 -3.71 2.40
CA ALA A 56 3.52 -3.99 2.72
C ALA A 56 4.47 -3.00 2.01
N ILE A 57 4.25 -2.76 0.71
CA ILE A 57 5.05 -1.80 -0.07
C ILE A 57 4.86 -0.37 0.44
N GLY A 58 3.62 0.05 0.71
CA GLY A 58 3.31 1.37 1.25
C GLY A 58 3.98 1.62 2.59
N VAL A 59 3.88 0.66 3.52
CA VAL A 59 4.52 0.73 4.85
C VAL A 59 6.04 0.77 4.71
N LEU A 60 6.64 -0.06 3.84
CA LEU A 60 8.08 -0.07 3.63
C LEU A 60 8.58 1.25 3.00
N GLY A 61 7.80 1.84 2.09
CA GLY A 61 8.08 3.15 1.50
C GLY A 61 8.07 4.28 2.53
N ILE A 62 7.07 4.29 3.42
CA ILE A 62 6.98 5.25 4.54
C ILE A 62 8.16 5.08 5.49
N ARG A 63 8.49 3.83 5.87
CA ARG A 63 9.56 3.55 6.83
C ARG A 63 10.94 3.89 6.27
N GLY A 64 11.17 3.65 4.98
CA GLY A 64 12.38 4.08 4.29
C GLY A 64 12.49 5.60 4.13
N TRP A 65 11.37 6.33 4.04
CA TRP A 65 11.37 7.79 4.07
C TRP A 65 11.73 8.33 5.46
N TRP A 66 11.26 7.69 6.54
CA TRP A 66 11.52 8.12 7.91
C TRP A 66 12.95 7.82 8.37
N ALA A 67 13.56 6.72 7.90
CA ALA A 67 14.97 6.40 8.18
C ALA A 67 15.97 7.35 7.48
N ARG A 68 15.51 8.14 6.51
CA ARG A 68 16.31 9.17 5.79
C ARG A 68 16.10 10.57 6.34
N ARG A 69 15.75 10.73 7.62
CA ARG A 69 15.93 12.04 8.28
C ARG A 69 17.44 12.22 8.47
N PRO A 70 18.09 13.19 7.80
CA PRO A 70 19.42 13.60 8.21
C PRO A 70 19.25 14.14 9.62
N VAL A 71 19.99 13.60 10.58
CA VAL A 71 20.35 14.36 11.76
C VAL A 71 21.07 15.59 11.24
N ARG A 72 20.35 16.71 11.07
CA ARG A 72 20.96 17.98 10.74
C ARG A 72 20.79 18.92 11.92
N GLY A 73 21.94 19.13 12.56
CA GLY A 73 22.25 20.34 13.29
C GLY A 73 22.39 20.11 14.77
N ASP A 74 23.62 19.94 15.23
CA ASP A 74 24.21 21.02 16.01
C ASP A 74 25.37 21.59 15.19
N GLY A 75 25.16 22.79 14.67
CA GLY A 75 26.22 23.63 14.12
C GLY A 75 26.93 24.40 15.22
N ALA A 76 27.99 25.09 14.80
CA ALA A 76 28.54 26.28 15.46
C ALA A 76 29.18 26.08 16.84
N GLY A 77 30.49 25.77 16.80
CA GLY A 77 31.38 25.89 17.95
C GLY A 77 32.84 25.99 17.53
N GLY A 78 33.20 26.94 16.65
CA GLY A 78 34.56 27.47 16.68
C GLY A 78 34.75 28.22 18.01
N PRO A 79 35.93 28.12 18.66
CA PRO A 79 37.01 28.99 18.23
C PRO A 79 38.41 28.37 18.21
N HIS A 80 39.25 28.96 17.35
CA HIS A 80 40.67 29.12 17.58
C HIS A 80 40.97 29.49 19.05
N SER A 81 41.65 28.62 19.80
CA SER A 81 42.57 29.02 20.89
C SER A 81 43.30 27.81 21.51
N ARG A 82 44.53 27.57 21.04
CA ARG A 82 45.78 27.29 21.79
C ARG A 82 46.69 26.34 21.05
#